data_AF-A0A6S6G085-F1
#
_entry.id   AF-A0A6S6G085-F1
#
_cell.length_a   1.000
_cell.length_b   1.000
_cell.length_c   1.000
_cell.angle_alpha   90.00
_cell.angle_beta   90.00
_cell.angle_gamma   90.00
#
_symmetry.space_group_name_H-M   'P 1'
#
loop_
_entity.id
_entity.type
_entity.pdbx_description
1 polymer ?
#
loop_
_entity_poly.entity_id
_entity_poly.type
_entity_poly.pdbx_seq_one_letter_code
_entity_poly.pdbx_strand_id
1 'polypeptide(L)'
;MCNYLDKVGSTYYFRRAVPDGVRPFIRTASGAARTEWKFSLHTKDRDRAKRLVPSHTLATDAQIDAAREQAQAAQQTPQAVPQALSPRAEAMAAATWEAGLESALVESRAIAEKDHRREDVARLIAFLEGRLRGSTAEMPRGLRAFRYILDGVNFDRDRLKEKLRTAKALPGALVASTPVQTNEHTDAAPIEGAAATGGGTMLDTTVVDLWAAERKPVQKGIDTHRAVARWFYEREGQIPVDRITRKQVLSFKNKLVAEGQSPANINMKLSRLRTLLQWAFNNDHTSANVADGITIKDTDRARNQRLPFDLPALRQIFSGPVHTKGIRPAGGKGEAAYWLPLLALFTGARLARIIHRER
;
A
#
# COMPACT_ATOMS: atom_id res chain seq x y z
N MET A 1 -24.87 -11.70 -29.30
CA MET A 1 -24.09 -12.33 -30.39
C MET A 1 -24.04 -13.83 -30.12
N CYS A 2 -24.21 -14.68 -31.12
CA CYS A 2 -24.07 -16.14 -30.93
C CYS A 2 -22.60 -16.49 -31.06
N ASN A 3 -21.97 -16.86 -29.95
CA ASN A 3 -20.57 -17.33 -29.95
C ASN A 3 -20.47 -18.65 -30.74
N TYR A 4 -19.37 -18.82 -31.48
CA TYR A 4 -19.01 -20.06 -32.20
C TYR A 4 -19.85 -20.45 -33.42
N LEU A 5 -20.66 -19.53 -33.97
CA LEU A 5 -21.41 -19.75 -35.21
C LEU A 5 -20.70 -19.08 -36.40
N ASP A 6 -20.33 -19.88 -37.40
CA ASP A 6 -19.69 -19.45 -38.64
C ASP A 6 -20.58 -19.78 -39.85
N LYS A 7 -20.52 -18.99 -40.92
CA LYS A 7 -21.31 -19.22 -42.15
C LYS A 7 -20.37 -19.40 -43.34
N VAL A 8 -20.40 -20.57 -43.96
CA VAL A 8 -19.60 -20.88 -45.15
C VAL A 8 -20.55 -21.20 -46.31
N GLY A 9 -20.61 -20.30 -47.29
CA GLY A 9 -21.57 -20.37 -48.39
C GLY A 9 -23.02 -20.29 -47.88
N SER A 10 -23.81 -21.34 -48.12
CA SER A 10 -25.21 -21.43 -47.68
C SER A 10 -25.42 -22.20 -46.37
N THR A 11 -24.38 -22.83 -45.80
CA THR A 11 -24.51 -23.73 -44.64
C THR A 11 -23.81 -23.14 -43.41
N TYR A 12 -24.43 -23.31 -42.24
CA TYR A 12 -23.87 -22.89 -40.96
C TYR A 12 -22.95 -23.95 -40.36
N TYR A 13 -21.87 -23.50 -39.71
CA TYR A 13 -20.84 -24.32 -39.07
C TYR A 13 -20.68 -23.90 -37.61
N PHE A 14 -20.35 -24.86 -36.76
CA PHE A 14 -19.82 -24.58 -35.42
C PHE A 14 -18.30 -24.42 -35.53
N ARG A 15 -17.75 -23.32 -35.01
CA ARG A 15 -16.31 -23.05 -34.98
C ARG A 15 -15.85 -22.58 -33.61
N ARG A 16 -14.98 -23.34 -32.97
CA ARG A 16 -14.42 -23.02 -31.64
C ARG A 16 -12.93 -23.36 -31.56
N ALA A 17 -12.13 -22.42 -31.06
CA ALA A 17 -10.70 -22.64 -30.83
C ALA A 17 -10.45 -23.49 -29.58
N VAL A 18 -9.42 -24.33 -29.61
CA VAL A 18 -8.95 -25.10 -28.46
C VAL A 18 -7.96 -24.22 -27.66
N PRO A 19 -8.16 -24.03 -26.33
CA PRO A 19 -7.23 -23.28 -25.48
C PRO A 19 -5.82 -23.87 -25.49
N ASP A 20 -4.78 -23.02 -25.53
CA ASP A 20 -3.38 -23.44 -25.72
C ASP A 20 -2.92 -24.51 -24.70
N GLY A 21 -3.31 -24.36 -23.43
CA GLY A 21 -2.89 -25.25 -22.34
C GLY A 21 -3.39 -26.68 -22.42
N VAL A 22 -4.43 -26.97 -23.21
CA VAL A 22 -5.01 -28.32 -23.36
C VAL A 22 -4.81 -28.94 -24.73
N ARG A 23 -4.26 -28.19 -25.70
CA ARG A 23 -3.99 -28.69 -27.07
C ARG A 23 -3.20 -29.99 -27.14
N PRO A 24 -2.17 -30.23 -26.29
CA PRO A 24 -1.42 -31.50 -26.32
C PRO A 24 -2.27 -32.74 -26.00
N PHE A 25 -3.36 -32.56 -25.25
CA PHE A 25 -4.22 -33.65 -24.76
C PHE A 25 -5.44 -33.89 -25.66
N ILE A 26 -5.80 -32.94 -26.53
CA ILE A 26 -6.91 -33.07 -27.48
C ILE A 26 -6.36 -33.33 -28.87
N ARG A 27 -6.48 -34.57 -29.36
CA ARG A 27 -5.94 -34.99 -30.66
C ARG A 27 -6.99 -35.00 -31.78
N THR A 28 -6.54 -34.80 -33.02
CA THR A 28 -7.31 -35.03 -34.23
C THR A 28 -7.33 -36.53 -34.57
N ALA A 29 -8.17 -36.94 -35.53
CA ALA A 29 -8.18 -38.31 -36.04
C ALA A 29 -6.82 -38.75 -36.63
N SER A 30 -6.01 -37.79 -37.09
CA SER A 30 -4.64 -38.00 -37.56
C SER A 30 -3.58 -38.05 -36.45
N GLY A 31 -3.98 -37.92 -35.18
CA GLY A 31 -3.08 -37.97 -34.02
C GLY A 31 -2.35 -36.66 -33.69
N ALA A 32 -2.54 -35.59 -34.49
CA ALA A 32 -1.98 -34.27 -34.24
C ALA A 32 -2.77 -33.49 -33.17
N ALA A 33 -2.14 -32.51 -32.51
CA ALA A 33 -2.82 -31.63 -31.57
C ALA A 33 -3.91 -30.80 -32.29
N ARG A 34 -5.14 -30.85 -31.79
CA ARG A 34 -6.26 -30.12 -32.36
C ARG A 34 -6.18 -28.64 -31.98
N THR A 35 -6.25 -27.76 -32.97
CA THR A 35 -6.21 -26.29 -32.78
C THR A 35 -7.62 -25.66 -32.77
N GLU A 36 -8.54 -26.21 -33.56
CA GLU A 36 -9.95 -25.80 -33.58
C GLU A 36 -10.91 -26.98 -33.83
N TRP A 37 -12.14 -26.85 -33.35
CA TRP A 37 -13.28 -27.63 -33.82
C TRP A 37 -14.01 -26.82 -34.88
N LYS A 38 -14.15 -27.40 -36.07
CA LYS A 38 -14.95 -26.85 -37.17
C LYS A 38 -15.75 -27.97 -37.82
N PHE A 39 -17.07 -27.96 -37.68
CA PHE A 39 -17.96 -28.94 -38.33
C PHE A 39 -19.30 -28.32 -38.73
N SER A 40 -19.89 -28.88 -39.78
CA SER A 40 -21.16 -28.41 -40.35
C SER A 40 -22.32 -28.68 -39.40
N LEU A 41 -23.22 -27.71 -39.25
CA LEU A 41 -24.51 -27.88 -38.58
C LEU A 41 -25.60 -28.39 -39.53
N HIS A 42 -25.26 -28.65 -40.80
CA HIS A 42 -26.14 -29.22 -41.83
C HIS A 42 -27.46 -28.46 -42.01
N THR A 43 -27.44 -27.15 -41.76
CA THR A 43 -28.62 -26.28 -41.90
C THR A 43 -28.25 -24.99 -42.62
N LYS A 44 -29.15 -24.54 -43.49
CA LYS A 44 -29.12 -23.22 -44.12
C LYS A 44 -29.90 -22.18 -43.32
N ASP A 45 -30.77 -22.64 -42.42
CA ASP A 45 -31.53 -21.80 -41.51
C ASP A 45 -30.68 -21.41 -40.29
N ARG A 46 -30.56 -20.10 -40.08
CA ARG A 46 -29.78 -19.46 -39.01
C ARG A 46 -30.36 -19.77 -37.63
N ASP A 47 -31.68 -19.80 -37.47
CA ASP A 47 -32.28 -19.96 -36.15
C ASP A 47 -32.23 -21.40 -35.70
N ARG A 48 -32.41 -22.35 -36.64
CA ARG A 48 -32.08 -23.75 -36.41
C ARG A 48 -30.61 -23.95 -36.04
N ALA A 49 -29.68 -23.26 -36.72
CA ALA A 49 -28.25 -23.33 -36.40
C ALA A 49 -27.94 -22.85 -34.97
N LYS A 50 -28.53 -21.73 -34.54
CA LYS A 50 -28.36 -21.20 -33.18
C LYS A 50 -28.82 -22.18 -32.10
N ARG A 51 -29.90 -22.93 -32.34
CA ARG A 51 -30.41 -23.93 -31.38
C ARG A 51 -29.47 -25.13 -31.22
N LEU A 52 -28.66 -25.43 -32.23
CA LEU A 52 -27.70 -26.54 -32.19
C LEU A 52 -26.39 -26.18 -31.49
N VAL A 53 -25.99 -24.89 -31.51
CA VAL A 53 -24.72 -24.42 -30.91
C VAL A 53 -24.54 -24.85 -29.44
N PRO A 54 -25.52 -24.70 -28.52
CA PRO A 54 -25.35 -25.09 -27.12
C PRO A 54 -24.94 -26.55 -26.91
N SER A 55 -25.51 -27.48 -27.69
CA SER A 55 -25.18 -28.91 -27.58
C SER A 55 -23.70 -29.19 -27.92
N HIS A 56 -23.18 -28.50 -28.92
CA HIS A 56 -21.79 -28.60 -29.35
C HIS A 56 -20.82 -27.87 -28.42
N THR A 57 -21.26 -26.76 -27.82
CA THR A 57 -20.50 -26.08 -26.76
C THR A 57 -20.32 -27.00 -25.56
N LEU A 58 -21.39 -27.62 -25.06
CA LEU A 58 -21.32 -28.57 -23.93
C LEU A 58 -20.41 -29.76 -24.22
N ALA A 59 -20.51 -30.35 -25.42
CA ALA A 59 -19.65 -31.46 -25.82
C ALA A 59 -18.17 -31.07 -25.89
N THR A 60 -17.86 -29.86 -26.36
CA THR A 60 -16.47 -29.37 -26.42
C THR A 60 -15.95 -28.89 -25.07
N ASP A 61 -16.80 -28.39 -24.16
CA ASP A 61 -16.43 -28.11 -22.77
C ASP A 61 -16.02 -29.37 -22.03
N ALA A 62 -16.81 -30.44 -22.13
CA ALA A 62 -16.49 -31.73 -21.52
C ALA A 62 -15.12 -32.27 -21.99
N GLN A 63 -14.78 -32.09 -23.27
CA GLN A 63 -13.46 -32.47 -23.80
C GLN A 63 -12.32 -31.61 -23.24
N ILE A 64 -12.55 -30.32 -23.01
CA ILE A 64 -11.56 -29.42 -22.41
C ILE A 64 -11.33 -29.78 -20.94
N ASP A 65 -12.39 -30.06 -20.20
CA ASP A 65 -12.29 -30.37 -18.78
C ASP A 65 -11.62 -31.72 -18.54
N ALA A 66 -11.98 -32.75 -19.32
CA ALA A 66 -11.26 -34.03 -19.30
C ALA A 66 -9.77 -33.87 -19.66
N ALA A 67 -9.44 -33.00 -20.62
CA ALA A 67 -8.05 -32.71 -20.99
C ALA A 67 -7.30 -31.96 -19.88
N ARG A 68 -7.98 -31.09 -19.10
CA ARG A 68 -7.39 -30.44 -17.92
C ARG A 68 -7.13 -31.43 -16.80
N GLU A 69 -8.07 -32.34 -16.55
CA GLU A 69 -7.91 -33.41 -15.57
C GLU A 69 -6.72 -34.32 -15.93
N GLN A 70 -6.59 -34.70 -17.20
CA GLN A 70 -5.42 -35.45 -17.68
C GLN A 70 -4.11 -34.68 -17.54
N ALA A 71 -4.12 -33.37 -17.82
CA ALA A 71 -2.95 -32.52 -17.63
C ALA A 71 -2.54 -32.43 -16.15
N GLN A 72 -3.51 -32.33 -15.24
CA GLN A 72 -3.28 -32.34 -13.80
C GLN A 72 -2.80 -33.71 -13.31
N ALA A 73 -3.40 -34.80 -13.77
CA ALA A 73 -2.98 -36.16 -13.43
C ALA A 73 -1.56 -36.48 -13.94
N ALA A 74 -1.20 -36.00 -15.12
CA ALA A 74 0.17 -36.12 -15.66
C ALA A 74 1.19 -35.30 -14.85
N GLN A 75 0.79 -34.16 -14.29
CA GLN A 75 1.61 -33.38 -13.35
C GLN A 75 1.68 -34.01 -11.95
N GLN A 76 0.71 -34.85 -11.58
CA GLN A 76 0.62 -35.54 -10.29
C GLN A 76 1.15 -36.98 -10.31
N THR A 77 1.68 -37.46 -11.44
CA THR A 77 2.35 -38.77 -11.49
C THR A 77 3.60 -38.70 -10.60
N PRO A 78 3.80 -39.66 -9.67
CA PRO A 78 4.74 -39.49 -8.57
C PRO A 78 6.17 -39.34 -9.07
N GLN A 79 6.80 -38.25 -8.65
CA GLN A 79 8.26 -38.22 -8.52
C GLN A 79 8.68 -39.46 -7.71
N ALA A 80 9.83 -40.02 -8.11
CA ALA A 80 10.47 -41.20 -7.54
C ALA A 80 10.18 -41.41 -6.05
N VAL A 81 9.91 -42.67 -5.69
CA VAL A 81 9.80 -43.19 -4.31
C VAL A 81 10.66 -42.33 -3.36
N PRO A 82 10.07 -41.67 -2.34
CA PRO A 82 10.86 -40.89 -1.41
C PRO A 82 11.88 -41.84 -0.80
N GLN A 83 13.17 -41.53 -0.97
CA GLN A 83 14.19 -42.15 -0.14
C GLN A 83 13.72 -42.01 1.31
N ALA A 84 13.73 -43.11 2.08
CA ALA A 84 13.39 -43.09 3.49
C ALA A 84 14.07 -41.88 4.13
N LEU A 85 13.26 -40.92 4.60
CA LEU A 85 13.78 -39.72 5.23
C LEU A 85 14.65 -40.19 6.40
N SER A 86 15.85 -39.63 6.53
CA SER A 86 16.70 -40.00 7.66
C SER A 86 15.92 -39.83 8.97
N PRO A 87 16.16 -40.63 10.02
CA PRO A 87 15.45 -40.50 11.30
C PRO A 87 15.43 -39.06 11.85
N ARG A 88 16.45 -38.26 11.52
CA ARG A 88 16.54 -36.83 11.84
C ARG A 88 15.52 -35.97 11.10
N ALA A 89 15.25 -36.26 9.83
CA ALA A 89 14.29 -35.52 9.02
C ALA A 89 12.85 -35.82 9.46
N GLU A 90 12.56 -37.06 9.86
CA GLU A 90 11.27 -37.43 10.45
C GLU A 90 11.05 -36.75 11.81
N ALA A 91 12.08 -36.74 12.67
CA ALA A 91 12.03 -36.03 13.95
C ALA A 91 11.84 -34.52 13.78
N MET A 92 12.49 -33.89 12.79
CA MET A 92 12.27 -32.48 12.48
C MET A 92 10.84 -32.22 11.97
N ALA A 93 10.30 -33.09 11.12
CA ALA A 93 8.94 -32.96 10.61
C ALA A 93 7.90 -33.06 11.74
N ALA A 94 8.06 -34.03 12.65
CA ALA A 94 7.23 -34.18 13.84
C ALA A 94 7.32 -32.94 14.75
N ALA A 95 8.53 -32.45 15.02
CA ALA A 95 8.74 -31.24 15.82
C ALA A 95 8.11 -29.99 15.19
N THR A 96 8.16 -29.85 13.85
CA THR A 96 7.49 -28.73 13.15
C THR A 96 5.97 -28.82 13.21
N TRP A 97 5.41 -30.04 13.19
CA TRP A 97 3.98 -30.25 13.28
C TRP A 97 3.45 -30.00 14.70
N GLU A 98 4.17 -30.50 15.72
CA GLU A 98 3.88 -30.22 17.13
C GLU A 98 3.99 -28.73 17.45
N ALA A 99 5.03 -28.04 16.98
CA ALA A 99 5.16 -26.60 17.12
C ALA A 99 4.01 -25.83 16.44
N GLY A 100 3.51 -26.35 15.30
CA GLY A 100 2.33 -25.81 14.63
C GLY A 100 1.05 -25.93 15.47
N LEU A 101 0.85 -27.06 16.13
CA LEU A 101 -0.28 -27.29 17.05
C LEU A 101 -0.19 -26.41 18.30
N GLU A 102 0.99 -26.29 18.90
CA GLU A 102 1.22 -25.40 20.05
C GLU A 102 0.95 -23.94 19.69
N SER A 103 1.43 -23.49 18.52
CA SER A 103 1.15 -22.13 18.03
C SER A 103 -0.35 -21.88 17.86
N ALA A 104 -1.09 -22.83 17.29
CA ALA A 104 -2.53 -22.72 17.11
C ALA A 104 -3.29 -22.65 18.46
N LEU A 105 -2.86 -23.41 19.47
CA LEU A 105 -3.43 -23.37 20.82
C LEU A 105 -3.14 -22.05 21.54
N VAL A 106 -1.94 -21.49 21.38
CA VAL A 106 -1.57 -20.18 21.93
C VAL A 106 -2.38 -19.07 21.29
N GLU A 107 -2.57 -19.10 19.96
CA GLU A 107 -3.42 -18.13 19.26
C GLU A 107 -4.88 -18.21 19.73
N SER A 108 -5.42 -19.42 19.87
CA SER A 108 -6.77 -19.65 20.39
C SER A 108 -6.95 -19.07 21.80
N ARG A 109 -5.99 -19.31 22.71
CA ARG A 109 -5.99 -18.72 24.06
C ARG A 109 -5.90 -17.20 24.05
N ALA A 110 -5.06 -16.63 23.18
CA ALA A 110 -4.90 -15.18 23.06
C ALA A 110 -6.15 -14.50 22.48
N ILE A 111 -6.91 -15.19 21.63
CA ILE A 111 -8.22 -14.72 21.15
C ILE A 111 -9.22 -14.74 22.29
N ALA A 112 -9.33 -15.85 23.03
CA ALA A 112 -10.23 -15.98 24.17
C ALA A 112 -9.94 -14.93 25.26
N GLU A 113 -8.67 -14.65 25.57
CA GLU A 113 -8.28 -13.63 26.56
C GLU A 113 -8.67 -12.22 26.11
N LYS A 114 -8.53 -11.91 24.81
CA LYS A 114 -8.95 -10.61 24.25
C LYS A 114 -10.45 -10.43 24.31
N ASP A 115 -11.21 -11.48 24.03
CA ASP A 115 -12.67 -11.44 24.08
C ASP A 115 -13.15 -11.30 25.53
N HIS A 116 -12.55 -12.03 26.48
CA HIS A 116 -12.84 -11.85 27.90
C HIS A 116 -12.55 -10.41 28.39
N ARG A 117 -11.39 -9.85 28.01
CA ARG A 117 -11.04 -8.46 28.35
C ARG A 117 -12.00 -7.44 27.74
N ARG A 118 -12.51 -7.70 26.53
CA ARG A 118 -13.52 -6.84 25.88
C ARG A 118 -14.83 -6.88 26.65
N GLU A 119 -15.27 -8.06 27.08
CA GLU A 119 -16.46 -8.21 27.91
C GLU A 119 -16.32 -7.51 29.26
N ASP A 120 -15.17 -7.62 29.93
CA ASP A 120 -14.88 -6.92 31.19
C ASP A 120 -14.94 -5.41 31.02
N VAL A 121 -14.29 -4.88 29.99
CA VAL A 121 -14.30 -3.44 29.69
C VAL A 121 -15.72 -2.99 29.34
N ALA A 122 -16.48 -3.78 28.58
CA ALA A 122 -17.88 -3.47 28.27
C ALA A 122 -18.76 -3.44 29.53
N ARG A 123 -18.55 -4.37 30.48
CA ARG A 123 -19.23 -4.37 31.80
C ARG A 123 -18.90 -3.11 32.59
N LEU A 124 -17.62 -2.72 32.64
CA LEU A 124 -17.18 -1.50 33.34
C LEU A 124 -17.74 -0.23 32.70
N ILE A 125 -17.76 -0.15 31.37
CA ILE A 125 -18.37 0.96 30.64
C ILE A 125 -19.86 1.05 30.96
N ALA A 126 -20.60 -0.05 30.89
CA ALA A 126 -22.03 -0.08 31.20
C ALA A 126 -22.32 0.33 32.66
N PHE A 127 -21.47 -0.10 33.60
CA PHE A 127 -21.54 0.32 35.00
C PHE A 127 -21.32 1.83 35.17
N LEU A 128 -20.30 2.39 34.51
CA LEU A 128 -20.00 3.82 34.54
C LEU A 128 -21.11 4.65 33.87
N GLU A 129 -21.61 4.22 32.70
CA GLU A 129 -22.74 4.85 32.01
C GLU A 129 -24.00 4.84 32.87
N GLY A 130 -24.26 3.75 33.62
CA GLY A 130 -25.33 3.67 34.61
C GLY A 130 -25.21 4.71 35.72
N ARG A 131 -24.00 4.89 36.26
CA ARG A 131 -23.71 5.87 37.33
C ARG A 131 -23.70 7.32 36.84
N LEU A 132 -23.50 7.52 35.53
CA LEU A 132 -23.50 8.81 34.85
C LEU A 132 -24.89 9.16 34.26
N ARG A 133 -25.94 8.36 34.52
CA ARG A 133 -27.33 8.70 34.18
C ARG A 133 -27.94 9.66 35.20
N GLY A 134 -28.81 10.54 34.72
CA GLY A 134 -29.55 11.49 35.56
C GLY A 134 -29.05 12.94 35.42
N SER A 135 -29.60 13.82 36.24
CA SER A 135 -29.29 15.25 36.20
C SER A 135 -27.87 15.53 36.66
N THR A 136 -27.10 16.29 35.86
CA THR A 136 -25.77 16.74 36.27
C THR A 136 -25.82 17.60 37.53
N ALA A 137 -26.96 18.22 37.86
CA ALA A 137 -27.12 19.09 39.04
C ALA A 137 -26.95 18.33 40.37
N GLU A 138 -27.36 17.07 40.41
CA GLU A 138 -27.36 16.21 41.60
C GLU A 138 -26.06 15.38 41.71
N MET A 139 -25.16 15.50 40.73
CA MET A 139 -23.97 14.66 40.63
C MET A 139 -22.77 15.26 41.40
N PRO A 140 -21.99 14.44 42.16
CA PRO A 140 -20.79 14.90 42.84
C PRO A 140 -19.78 15.55 41.88
N ARG A 141 -19.03 16.56 42.32
CA ARG A 141 -18.14 17.38 41.48
C ARG A 141 -17.22 16.56 40.57
N GLY A 142 -16.60 15.49 41.10
CA GLY A 142 -15.72 14.62 40.32
C GLY A 142 -16.44 13.88 39.18
N LEU A 143 -17.60 13.28 39.47
CA LEU A 143 -18.41 12.57 38.47
C LEU A 143 -19.00 13.51 37.42
N ARG A 144 -19.36 14.73 37.82
CA ARG A 144 -19.84 15.79 36.92
C ARG A 144 -18.78 16.23 35.91
N ALA A 145 -17.53 16.38 36.35
CA ALA A 145 -16.41 16.69 35.46
C ALA A 145 -16.17 15.57 34.44
N PHE A 146 -16.21 14.30 34.89
CA PHE A 146 -16.13 13.15 33.99
C PHE A 146 -17.29 13.12 32.97
N ARG A 147 -18.51 13.46 33.40
CA ARG A 147 -19.67 13.54 32.50
C ARG A 147 -19.47 14.57 31.38
N TYR A 148 -19.02 15.78 31.71
CA TYR A 148 -18.79 16.84 30.71
C TYR A 148 -17.67 16.49 29.73
N ILE A 149 -16.61 15.85 30.20
CA ILE A 149 -15.53 15.37 29.32
C ILE A 149 -16.08 14.33 28.34
N LEU A 150 -16.89 13.38 28.83
CA LEU A 150 -17.48 12.33 28.00
C LEU A 150 -18.47 12.90 26.98
N ASP A 151 -19.32 13.83 27.38
CA ASP A 151 -20.28 14.51 26.50
C ASP A 151 -19.55 15.32 25.41
N GLY A 152 -18.45 16.00 25.75
CA GLY A 152 -17.60 16.70 24.77
C GLY A 152 -16.96 15.76 23.75
N VAL A 153 -16.40 14.63 24.21
CA VAL A 153 -15.81 13.61 23.33
C VAL A 153 -16.86 12.98 22.40
N ASN A 154 -18.07 12.73 22.90
CA ASN A 154 -19.17 12.21 22.10
C ASN A 154 -19.65 13.23 21.06
N PHE A 155 -19.76 14.51 21.44
CA PHE A 155 -20.09 15.60 20.52
C PHE A 155 -19.09 15.72 19.37
N ASP A 156 -17.78 15.71 19.67
CA ASP A 156 -16.74 15.75 18.64
C ASP A 156 -16.79 14.54 17.70
N ARG A 157 -17.03 13.34 18.27
CA ARG A 157 -17.19 12.10 17.51
C ARG A 157 -18.37 12.18 16.55
N ASP A 158 -19.52 12.68 17.01
CA ASP A 158 -20.71 12.79 16.18
C ASP A 158 -20.56 13.88 15.12
N ARG A 159 -19.91 15.00 15.43
CA ARG A 159 -19.52 16.02 14.45
C ARG A 159 -18.60 15.45 13.37
N LEU A 160 -17.66 14.58 13.72
CA LEU A 160 -16.78 13.91 12.75
C LEU A 160 -17.55 12.89 11.90
N LYS A 161 -18.49 12.14 12.49
CA LYS A 161 -19.39 11.25 11.73
C LYS A 161 -20.26 12.04 10.75
N GLU A 162 -20.78 13.19 11.16
CA GLU A 162 -21.55 14.11 10.32
C GLU A 162 -20.71 14.56 9.11
N LYS A 163 -19.48 15.04 9.35
CA LYS A 163 -18.53 15.43 8.29
C LYS A 163 -18.18 14.27 7.36
N LEU A 164 -18.03 13.06 7.89
CA LEU A 164 -17.77 11.87 7.11
C LEU A 164 -18.99 11.51 6.24
N ARG A 165 -20.21 11.64 6.78
CA ARG A 165 -21.46 11.40 6.06
C ARG A 165 -21.66 12.43 4.94
N THR A 166 -21.45 13.72 5.21
CA THR A 166 -21.56 14.77 4.19
C THR A 166 -20.50 14.63 3.10
N ALA A 167 -19.25 14.31 3.46
CA ALA A 167 -18.20 14.01 2.49
C ALA A 167 -18.50 12.76 1.64
N LYS A 168 -19.16 11.74 2.22
CA LYS A 168 -19.59 10.53 1.50
C LYS A 168 -20.90 10.69 0.72
N ALA A 169 -21.73 11.67 1.07
CA ALA A 169 -22.96 12.06 0.36
C ALA A 169 -22.71 13.03 -0.79
N LEU A 170 -21.45 13.45 -0.98
CA LEU A 170 -20.99 14.22 -2.14
C LEU A 170 -20.38 13.39 -3.30
N PRO A 171 -20.94 12.25 -3.76
CA PRO A 171 -20.62 11.73 -5.08
C PRO A 171 -21.67 12.24 -6.08
N GLY A 172 -21.32 13.27 -6.87
CA GLY A 172 -22.06 13.56 -8.12
C GLY A 172 -22.66 14.96 -8.35
N ALA A 173 -22.24 16.02 -7.65
CA ALA A 173 -22.78 17.38 -7.86
C ALA A 173 -21.71 18.44 -8.14
N LEU A 174 -20.78 18.17 -9.06
CA LEU A 174 -19.80 19.16 -9.57
C LEU A 174 -19.80 19.24 -11.11
N VAL A 175 -20.96 19.01 -11.74
CA VAL A 175 -21.16 19.28 -13.19
C VAL A 175 -22.26 20.32 -13.48
N ALA A 176 -23.03 20.80 -12.49
CA ALA A 176 -24.06 21.79 -12.78
C ALA A 176 -24.27 22.77 -11.62
N SER A 177 -23.54 23.88 -11.64
CA SER A 177 -24.00 25.21 -11.20
C SER A 177 -22.82 26.18 -11.17
N THR A 178 -22.48 26.73 -12.33
CA THR A 178 -21.79 28.02 -12.42
C THR A 178 -22.88 29.08 -12.55
N PRO A 179 -23.19 29.89 -11.52
CA PRO A 179 -23.88 31.13 -11.75
C PRO A 179 -22.86 32.12 -12.31
N VAL A 180 -23.08 32.51 -13.56
CA VAL A 180 -22.52 33.73 -14.14
C VAL A 180 -22.99 34.89 -13.27
N GLN A 181 -22.07 35.51 -12.53
CA GLN A 181 -22.27 36.88 -12.06
C GLN A 181 -21.49 37.81 -12.97
N THR A 182 -22.23 38.39 -13.90
CA THR A 182 -21.93 39.69 -14.49
C THR A 182 -21.85 40.71 -13.37
N ASN A 183 -20.71 41.36 -13.21
CA ASN A 183 -20.68 42.69 -12.62
C ASN A 183 -19.84 43.62 -13.50
N GLU A 184 -20.40 44.82 -13.62
CA GLU A 184 -20.18 45.83 -14.63
C GLU A 184 -18.79 46.46 -14.60
N HIS A 185 -18.38 46.94 -15.78
CA HIS A 185 -17.20 47.77 -15.96
C HIS A 185 -17.25 48.99 -15.05
N THR A 186 -16.19 49.20 -14.29
CA THR A 186 -15.77 50.55 -13.91
C THR A 186 -14.35 50.73 -14.42
N ASP A 187 -14.24 51.56 -15.46
CA ASP A 187 -12.99 52.02 -16.02
C ASP A 187 -12.34 52.99 -15.01
N ALA A 188 -11.19 52.59 -14.48
CA ALA A 188 -10.18 53.48 -13.93
C ALA A 188 -8.81 52.83 -14.18
N ALA A 189 -8.08 53.39 -15.14
CA ALA A 189 -6.70 53.07 -15.47
C ALA A 189 -5.73 53.38 -14.30
N PRO A 190 -4.43 53.17 -14.48
CA PRO A 190 -3.71 51.90 -14.56
C PRO A 190 -2.80 51.77 -13.32
N ILE A 191 -2.76 50.60 -12.67
CA ILE A 191 -1.70 50.37 -11.67
C ILE A 191 -0.44 49.96 -12.44
N GLU A 192 0.37 50.96 -12.73
CA GLU A 192 1.77 50.81 -13.09
C GLU A 192 2.50 49.94 -12.06
N GLY A 193 3.22 48.93 -12.58
CA GLY A 193 4.58 48.64 -12.16
C GLY A 193 4.83 48.35 -10.68
N ALA A 194 4.62 47.09 -10.29
CA ALA A 194 5.62 46.41 -9.45
C ALA A 194 6.51 45.56 -10.37
N ALA A 195 7.31 46.24 -11.19
CA ALA A 195 8.41 45.63 -11.90
C ALA A 195 9.45 45.12 -10.90
N ALA A 196 9.78 43.84 -11.06
CA ALA A 196 11.08 43.22 -10.89
C ALA A 196 11.92 43.58 -9.64
N THR A 197 12.15 42.54 -8.84
CA THR A 197 13.55 42.23 -8.48
C THR A 197 13.79 40.78 -8.88
N GLY A 198 14.67 40.57 -9.87
CA GLY A 198 14.80 39.32 -10.62
C GLY A 198 15.05 38.09 -9.74
N GLY A 199 14.29 37.01 -9.97
CA GLY A 199 14.55 35.71 -9.36
C GLY A 199 13.70 34.66 -10.05
N GLY A 200 14.31 33.82 -10.90
CA GLY A 200 13.57 32.79 -11.64
C GLY A 200 12.90 31.75 -10.73
N THR A 201 12.14 30.83 -11.33
CA THR A 201 11.41 29.78 -10.58
C THR A 201 12.36 29.02 -9.65
N MET A 202 12.08 29.01 -8.35
CA MET A 202 12.94 28.38 -7.33
C MET A 202 12.47 26.96 -6.99
N LEU A 203 13.43 26.11 -6.63
CA LEU A 203 13.25 24.70 -6.36
C LEU A 203 12.56 24.45 -5.01
N ASP A 204 12.91 25.20 -3.97
CA ASP A 204 12.48 24.96 -2.58
C ASP A 204 11.12 25.57 -2.23
N THR A 205 10.71 26.59 -2.98
CA THR A 205 9.41 27.26 -2.85
C THR A 205 8.50 26.86 -4.00
N THR A 206 8.60 27.56 -5.15
CA THR A 206 7.65 27.45 -6.26
C THR A 206 7.51 26.03 -6.80
N VAL A 207 8.61 25.35 -7.10
CA VAL A 207 8.56 23.97 -7.65
C VAL A 207 8.01 22.97 -6.64
N VAL A 208 8.44 23.02 -5.37
CA VAL A 208 7.94 22.10 -4.35
C VAL A 208 6.44 22.31 -4.09
N ASP A 209 5.98 23.56 -4.06
CA ASP A 209 4.59 23.88 -3.78
C ASP A 209 3.68 23.44 -4.93
N LEU A 210 4.07 23.71 -6.18
CA LEU A 210 3.33 23.26 -7.36
C LEU A 210 3.34 21.73 -7.49
N TRP A 211 4.49 21.08 -7.27
CA TRP A 211 4.61 19.63 -7.24
C TRP A 211 3.72 19.01 -6.15
N ALA A 212 3.67 19.62 -4.95
CA ALA A 212 2.86 19.14 -3.84
C ALA A 212 1.36 19.34 -4.09
N ALA A 213 0.97 20.45 -4.73
CA ALA A 213 -0.42 20.71 -5.11
C ALA A 213 -0.95 19.68 -6.12
N GLU A 214 -0.11 19.28 -7.09
CA GLU A 214 -0.47 18.29 -8.10
C GLU A 214 -0.49 16.86 -7.52
N ARG A 215 0.61 16.42 -6.90
CA ARG A 215 0.78 15.02 -6.47
C ARG A 215 0.16 14.68 -5.13
N LYS A 216 -0.22 15.70 -4.34
CA LYS A 216 -0.83 15.57 -3.01
C LYS A 216 -0.12 14.56 -2.09
N PRO A 217 1.23 14.58 -1.97
CA PRO A 217 1.94 13.70 -1.05
C PRO A 217 1.63 14.08 0.41
N VAL A 218 1.84 13.15 1.35
CA VAL A 218 1.74 13.44 2.79
C VAL A 218 2.71 14.54 3.21
N GLN A 219 2.33 15.35 4.20
CA GLN A 219 3.09 16.53 4.67
C GLN A 219 4.57 16.23 4.92
N LYS A 220 4.87 15.12 5.60
CA LYS A 220 6.25 14.68 5.85
C LYS A 220 7.05 14.56 4.55
N GLY A 221 6.42 14.08 3.47
CA GLY A 221 7.04 14.00 2.14
C GLY A 221 7.39 15.38 1.59
N ILE A 222 6.48 16.35 1.71
CA ILE A 222 6.69 17.74 1.28
C ILE A 222 7.87 18.36 2.02
N ASP A 223 7.83 18.34 3.36
CA ASP A 223 8.87 18.94 4.21
C ASP A 223 10.25 18.39 3.89
N THR A 224 10.27 17.10 3.61
CA THR A 224 11.48 16.35 3.32
C THR A 224 12.07 16.69 1.94
N HIS A 225 11.24 16.93 0.90
CA HIS A 225 11.72 17.41 -0.39
C HIS A 225 12.18 18.87 -0.30
N ARG A 226 11.43 19.71 0.41
CA ARG A 226 11.79 21.11 0.70
C ARG A 226 13.14 21.22 1.41
N ALA A 227 13.38 20.38 2.42
CA ALA A 227 14.66 20.34 3.13
C ALA A 227 15.84 19.98 2.22
N VAL A 228 15.66 19.07 1.26
CA VAL A 228 16.72 18.74 0.28
C VAL A 228 16.98 19.90 -0.68
N ALA A 229 15.93 20.58 -1.15
CA ALA A 229 16.08 21.75 -2.01
C ALA A 229 16.83 22.89 -1.28
N ARG A 230 16.50 23.16 -0.01
CA ARG A 230 17.24 24.12 0.83
C ARG A 230 18.70 23.70 1.02
N TRP A 231 18.96 22.43 1.31
CA TRP A 231 20.33 21.92 1.45
C TRP A 231 21.17 22.05 0.19
N PHE A 232 20.53 21.93 -0.98
CA PHE A 232 21.19 22.18 -2.26
C PHE A 232 21.57 23.66 -2.38
N TYR A 233 20.63 24.57 -2.09
CA TYR A 233 20.86 26.01 -2.16
C TYR A 233 21.86 26.55 -1.14
N GLU A 234 21.92 25.99 0.07
CA GLU A 234 22.94 26.36 1.06
C GLU A 234 24.37 26.09 0.57
N ARG A 235 24.56 25.12 -0.32
CA ARG A 235 25.89 24.72 -0.82
C ARG A 235 26.24 25.29 -2.17
N GLU A 236 25.27 25.34 -3.10
CA GLU A 236 25.49 25.77 -4.48
C GLU A 236 25.02 27.22 -4.72
N GLY A 237 24.34 27.84 -3.75
CA GLY A 237 23.72 29.15 -3.88
C GLY A 237 22.28 29.06 -4.39
N GLN A 238 21.48 30.11 -4.19
CA GLN A 238 20.11 30.19 -4.71
C GLN A 238 20.14 30.43 -6.21
N ILE A 239 19.88 29.37 -6.97
CA ILE A 239 19.91 29.38 -8.44
C ILE A 239 18.50 29.05 -8.96
N PRO A 240 17.97 29.85 -9.90
CA PRO A 240 16.77 29.52 -10.63
C PRO A 240 16.83 28.15 -11.30
N VAL A 241 15.71 27.43 -11.35
CA VAL A 241 15.63 26.04 -11.84
C VAL A 241 16.07 25.90 -13.31
N ASP A 242 15.83 26.90 -14.14
CA ASP A 242 16.28 26.98 -15.54
C ASP A 242 17.80 27.13 -15.69
N ARG A 243 18.49 27.63 -14.66
CA ARG A 243 19.94 27.87 -14.64
C ARG A 243 20.73 26.80 -13.88
N ILE A 244 20.05 25.81 -13.31
CA ILE A 244 20.73 24.72 -12.62
C ILE A 244 21.46 23.86 -13.66
N THR A 245 22.77 23.71 -13.49
CA THR A 245 23.59 22.91 -14.42
C THR A 245 23.96 21.56 -13.83
N ARG A 246 24.25 20.57 -14.69
CA ARG A 246 24.76 19.26 -14.24
C ARG A 246 26.02 19.38 -13.38
N LYS A 247 26.88 20.38 -13.67
CA LYS A 247 28.11 20.66 -12.91
C LYS A 247 27.80 21.02 -11.45
N GLN A 248 26.74 21.78 -11.19
CA GLN A 248 26.32 22.13 -9.83
C GLN A 248 25.77 20.91 -9.07
N VAL A 249 25.01 20.04 -9.73
CA VAL A 249 24.54 18.79 -9.10
C VAL A 249 25.72 17.86 -8.77
N LEU A 250 26.75 17.82 -9.62
CA LEU A 250 27.99 17.09 -9.33
C LEU A 250 28.82 17.74 -8.22
N SER A 251 28.92 19.07 -8.19
CA SER A 251 29.54 19.83 -7.10
C SER A 251 28.86 19.54 -5.77
N PHE A 252 27.53 19.58 -5.74
CA PHE A 252 26.73 19.23 -4.58
C PHE A 252 26.99 17.79 -4.12
N LYS A 253 27.01 16.83 -5.06
CA LYS A 253 27.38 15.43 -4.76
C LYS A 253 28.78 15.36 -4.12
N ASN A 254 29.77 16.04 -4.68
CA ASN A 254 31.15 16.01 -4.17
C ASN A 254 31.26 16.63 -2.78
N LYS A 255 30.55 17.73 -2.51
CA LYS A 255 30.46 18.35 -1.17
C LYS A 255 29.86 17.40 -0.14
N LEU A 256 28.78 16.70 -0.49
CA LEU A 256 28.17 15.72 0.41
C LEU A 256 29.12 14.55 0.75
N VAL A 257 29.95 14.13 -0.21
CA VAL A 257 30.99 13.13 0.03
C VAL A 257 32.08 13.69 0.94
N ALA A 258 32.53 14.92 0.70
CA ALA A 258 33.55 15.59 1.52
C ALA A 258 33.09 15.81 2.99
N GLU A 259 31.79 16.04 3.20
CA GLU A 259 31.17 16.15 4.53
C GLU A 259 30.99 14.80 5.25
N GLY A 260 31.41 13.68 4.63
CA GLY A 260 31.31 12.36 5.24
C GLY A 260 29.89 11.80 5.35
N GLN A 261 28.94 12.27 4.52
CA GLN A 261 27.59 11.72 4.50
C GLN A 261 27.59 10.29 3.97
N SER A 262 26.75 9.42 4.53
CA SER A 262 26.68 8.03 4.08
C SER A 262 26.17 7.92 2.63
N PRO A 263 26.64 6.94 1.83
CA PRO A 263 26.20 6.76 0.44
C PRO A 263 24.67 6.67 0.30
N ALA A 264 24.00 5.99 1.23
CA ALA A 264 22.54 5.90 1.28
C ALA A 264 21.87 7.28 1.48
N ASN A 265 22.40 8.14 2.35
CA ASN A 265 21.87 9.48 2.57
C ASN A 265 22.08 10.36 1.33
N ILE A 266 23.25 10.27 0.69
CA ILE A 266 23.55 11.03 -0.53
C ILE A 266 22.60 10.63 -1.66
N ASN A 267 22.42 9.33 -1.90
CA ASN A 267 21.51 8.82 -2.92
C ASN A 267 20.06 9.23 -2.66
N MET A 268 19.62 9.23 -1.40
CA MET A 268 18.30 9.74 -1.03
C MET A 268 18.13 11.23 -1.39
N LYS A 269 19.14 12.07 -1.09
CA LYS A 269 19.09 13.51 -1.42
C LYS A 269 19.07 13.72 -2.94
N LEU A 270 19.96 13.05 -3.66
CA LEU A 270 20.02 13.09 -5.13
C LEU A 270 18.73 12.60 -5.78
N SER A 271 18.09 11.56 -5.21
CA SER A 271 16.80 11.06 -5.70
C SER A 271 15.69 12.10 -5.56
N ARG A 272 15.62 12.81 -4.43
CA ARG A 272 14.59 13.84 -4.21
C ARG A 272 14.80 15.07 -5.10
N LEU A 273 16.06 15.48 -5.26
CA LEU A 273 16.43 16.55 -6.19
C LEU A 273 16.03 16.18 -7.62
N ARG A 274 16.33 14.94 -8.06
CA ARG A 274 15.90 14.43 -9.36
C ARG A 274 14.38 14.47 -9.53
N THR A 275 13.60 14.11 -8.51
CA THR A 275 12.13 14.17 -8.58
C THR A 275 11.61 15.60 -8.83
N LEU A 276 12.16 16.59 -8.12
CA LEU A 276 11.75 17.99 -8.29
C LEU A 276 12.16 18.53 -9.66
N LEU A 277 13.38 18.23 -10.11
CA LEU A 277 13.86 18.63 -11.43
C LEU A 277 13.14 17.91 -12.57
N GLN A 278 12.73 16.65 -12.37
CA GLN A 278 11.91 15.93 -13.34
C GLN A 278 10.52 16.55 -13.46
N TRP A 279 9.91 16.94 -12.34
CA TRP A 279 8.65 17.64 -12.36
C TRP A 279 8.77 18.99 -13.06
N ALA A 280 9.85 19.74 -12.78
CA ALA A 280 10.13 21.01 -13.44
C ALA A 280 10.29 20.84 -14.96
N PHE A 281 11.01 19.81 -15.40
CA PHE A 281 11.17 19.49 -16.82
C PHE A 281 9.83 19.14 -17.48
N ASN A 282 9.02 18.31 -16.84
CA ASN A 282 7.70 17.91 -17.37
C ASN A 282 6.70 19.08 -17.46
N ASN A 283 6.95 20.18 -16.74
CA ASN A 283 6.12 21.38 -16.71
C ASN A 283 6.84 22.58 -17.36
N ASP A 284 7.79 22.33 -18.27
CA ASP A 284 8.51 23.33 -19.05
C ASP A 284 9.25 24.43 -18.25
N HIS A 285 9.55 24.17 -16.97
CA HIS A 285 10.37 25.07 -16.14
C HIS A 285 11.88 24.89 -16.38
N THR A 286 12.29 23.81 -17.05
CA THR A 286 13.68 23.57 -17.45
C THR A 286 13.73 22.75 -18.73
N SER A 287 14.79 22.88 -19.51
CA SER A 287 14.95 22.19 -20.80
C SER A 287 15.40 20.72 -20.67
N ALA A 288 15.92 20.31 -19.50
CA ALA A 288 16.31 18.93 -19.23
C ALA A 288 16.44 18.63 -17.72
N ASN A 289 16.29 17.37 -17.33
CA ASN A 289 16.61 16.94 -15.97
C ASN A 289 18.12 16.78 -15.76
N VAL A 290 18.77 17.83 -15.26
CA VAL A 290 20.22 17.86 -15.02
C VAL A 290 20.71 16.92 -13.90
N ALA A 291 19.81 16.42 -13.05
CA ALA A 291 20.15 15.44 -12.01
C ALA A 291 20.10 13.99 -12.51
N ASP A 292 19.72 13.77 -13.77
CA ASP A 292 19.55 12.42 -14.28
C ASP A 292 20.86 11.64 -14.42
N GLY A 293 20.79 10.32 -14.18
CA GLY A 293 21.94 9.42 -14.06
C GLY A 293 22.93 9.67 -12.91
N ILE A 294 22.81 10.75 -12.12
CA ILE A 294 23.73 11.02 -10.99
C ILE A 294 23.35 10.15 -9.78
N THR A 295 24.30 9.32 -9.34
CA THR A 295 24.20 8.43 -8.18
C THR A 295 25.58 8.13 -7.58
N ILE A 296 25.63 7.50 -6.42
CA ILE A 296 26.83 6.95 -5.77
C ILE A 296 26.62 5.44 -5.53
N LYS A 297 27.67 4.65 -5.78
CA LYS A 297 27.65 3.22 -5.45
C LYS A 297 27.75 3.06 -3.93
N ASP A 298 26.76 2.42 -3.34
CA ASP A 298 26.76 2.06 -1.92
C ASP A 298 27.31 0.64 -1.76
N THR A 299 28.63 0.53 -1.56
CA THR A 299 29.34 -0.75 -1.41
C THR A 299 29.02 -1.44 -0.10
N ASP A 300 28.70 -0.69 0.94
CA ASP A 300 28.40 -1.20 2.28
C ASP A 300 26.90 -1.44 2.51
N ARG A 301 26.05 -1.28 1.48
CA ARG A 301 24.59 -1.45 1.61
C ARG A 301 24.20 -2.79 2.24
N ALA A 302 24.87 -3.87 1.84
CA ALA A 302 24.64 -5.22 2.36
C ALA A 302 25.12 -5.35 3.81
N ARG A 303 26.30 -4.80 4.13
CA ARG A 303 26.88 -4.81 5.48
C ARG A 303 26.07 -3.98 6.48
N ASN A 304 25.53 -2.84 6.04
CA ASN A 304 24.72 -1.93 6.84
C ASN A 304 23.25 -2.34 6.92
N GLN A 305 22.89 -3.49 6.32
CA GLN A 305 21.54 -4.00 6.42
C GLN A 305 21.30 -4.47 7.86
N ARG A 306 20.16 -4.07 8.44
CA ARG A 306 19.82 -4.44 9.82
C ARG A 306 19.65 -5.95 9.89
N LEU A 307 20.48 -6.60 10.71
CA LEU A 307 20.36 -8.03 10.96
C LEU A 307 19.15 -8.32 11.85
N PRO A 308 18.44 -9.44 11.63
CA PRO A 308 17.42 -9.90 12.57
C PRO A 308 18.07 -10.26 13.92
N PHE A 309 17.32 -10.08 15.01
CA PHE A 309 17.76 -10.58 16.31
C PHE A 309 17.62 -12.10 16.34
N ASP A 310 18.69 -12.77 16.75
CA ASP A 310 18.67 -14.20 17.03
C ASP A 310 18.13 -14.48 18.44
N LEU A 311 17.85 -15.75 18.73
CA LEU A 311 17.30 -16.15 20.02
C LEU A 311 18.21 -15.77 21.21
N PRO A 312 19.55 -15.91 21.14
CA PRO A 312 20.46 -15.39 22.17
C PRO A 312 20.34 -13.89 22.40
N ALA A 313 20.32 -13.06 21.35
CA ALA A 313 20.18 -11.60 21.49
C ALA A 313 18.81 -11.23 22.08
N LEU A 314 17.74 -11.92 21.69
CA LEU A 314 16.42 -11.73 22.28
C LEU A 314 16.43 -12.06 23.77
N ARG A 315 17.02 -13.19 24.18
CA ARG A 315 17.16 -13.54 25.60
C ARG A 315 17.89 -12.45 26.39
N GLN A 316 18.95 -11.89 25.82
CA GLN A 316 19.73 -10.82 26.45
C GLN A 316 18.92 -9.51 26.61
N ILE A 317 18.11 -9.15 25.61
CA ILE A 317 17.22 -7.98 25.67
C ILE A 317 16.15 -8.14 26.77
N PHE A 318 15.56 -9.33 26.86
CA PHE A 318 14.47 -9.61 27.80
C PHE A 318 14.94 -10.10 29.19
N SER A 319 16.23 -10.35 29.40
CA SER A 319 16.79 -10.63 30.74
C SER A 319 17.14 -9.37 31.54
N GLY A 320 17.03 -8.18 30.93
CA GLY A 320 17.33 -6.90 31.58
C GLY A 320 16.38 -6.54 32.74
N PRO A 321 16.78 -5.59 33.61
CA PRO A 321 16.06 -5.29 34.86
C PRO A 321 14.66 -4.68 34.65
N VAL A 322 14.36 -4.18 33.45
CA VAL A 322 13.00 -3.75 33.08
C VAL A 322 12.03 -4.93 33.09
N HIS A 323 12.46 -6.08 32.56
CA HIS A 323 11.65 -7.29 32.39
C HIS A 323 11.76 -8.27 33.56
N THR A 324 12.90 -8.27 34.27
CA THR A 324 13.15 -9.20 35.39
C THR A 324 12.94 -8.59 36.77
N LYS A 325 13.24 -7.31 36.96
CA LYS A 325 13.17 -6.62 38.27
C LYS A 325 12.08 -5.56 38.34
N GLY A 326 11.25 -5.44 37.31
CA GLY A 326 10.14 -4.48 37.26
C GLY A 326 10.57 -3.01 37.17
N ILE A 327 11.83 -2.71 36.80
CA ILE A 327 12.28 -1.31 36.69
C ILE A 327 11.50 -0.58 35.59
N ARG A 328 11.11 0.66 35.87
CA ARG A 328 10.39 1.55 34.94
C ARG A 328 11.17 2.85 34.76
N PRO A 329 12.20 2.88 33.89
CA PRO A 329 13.03 4.07 33.74
C PRO A 329 12.23 5.23 33.14
N ALA A 330 12.36 6.43 33.73
CA ALA A 330 11.69 7.64 33.23
C ALA A 330 12.08 7.97 31.77
N GLY A 331 13.35 7.75 31.40
CA GLY A 331 13.83 7.89 30.02
C GLY A 331 13.16 6.92 29.04
N GLY A 332 12.70 5.76 29.51
CA GLY A 332 11.94 4.78 28.73
C GLY A 332 10.42 5.00 28.79
N LYS A 333 9.96 6.14 29.33
CA LYS A 333 8.53 6.45 29.52
C LYS A 333 7.80 5.41 30.38
N GLY A 334 8.46 4.91 31.43
CA GLY A 334 7.85 4.06 32.44
C GLY A 334 7.39 2.71 31.89
N GLU A 335 6.08 2.44 31.90
CA GLU A 335 5.47 1.20 31.41
C GLU A 335 5.75 0.94 29.92
N ALA A 336 5.94 1.98 29.12
CA ALA A 336 6.27 1.83 27.71
C ALA A 336 7.60 1.09 27.50
N ALA A 337 8.57 1.25 28.41
CA ALA A 337 9.86 0.57 28.36
C ALA A 337 9.71 -0.96 28.45
N TYR A 338 8.69 -1.43 29.18
CA TYR A 338 8.40 -2.85 29.37
C TYR A 338 7.51 -3.38 28.24
N TRP A 339 6.42 -2.68 27.91
CA TRP A 339 5.42 -3.21 26.99
C TRP A 339 5.79 -3.05 25.51
N LEU A 340 6.48 -1.97 25.11
CA LEU A 340 6.77 -1.73 23.69
C LEU A 340 7.67 -2.80 23.07
N PRO A 341 8.77 -3.26 23.71
CA PRO A 341 9.59 -4.34 23.15
C PRO A 341 8.84 -5.67 23.03
N LEU A 342 8.03 -6.03 24.03
CA LEU A 342 7.20 -7.24 24.01
C LEU A 342 6.16 -7.19 22.89
N LEU A 343 5.41 -6.09 22.79
CA LEU A 343 4.42 -5.90 21.73
C LEU A 343 5.08 -5.89 20.35
N ALA A 344 6.24 -5.26 20.19
CA ALA A 344 6.98 -5.26 18.93
C ALA A 344 7.43 -6.68 18.52
N LEU A 345 7.87 -7.50 19.49
CA LEU A 345 8.29 -8.89 19.25
C LEU A 345 7.12 -9.76 18.75
N PHE A 346 5.98 -9.73 19.45
CA PHE A 346 4.86 -10.63 19.14
C PHE A 346 3.95 -10.17 18.01
N THR A 347 3.95 -8.87 17.69
CA THR A 347 3.05 -8.34 16.63
C THR A 347 3.77 -7.97 15.34
N GLY A 348 5.09 -7.81 15.37
CA GLY A 348 5.85 -7.25 14.25
C GLY A 348 5.40 -5.85 13.83
N ALA A 349 4.56 -5.17 14.64
CA ALA A 349 3.97 -3.90 14.28
C ALA A 349 5.03 -2.79 14.28
N ARG A 350 4.96 -1.89 13.28
CA ARG A 350 5.78 -0.68 13.29
C ARG A 350 5.45 0.14 14.54
N LEU A 351 6.47 0.69 15.20
CA LEU A 351 6.34 1.47 16.44
C LEU A 351 5.20 2.50 16.40
N ALA A 352 5.04 3.22 15.29
CA ALA A 352 3.96 4.19 15.11
C ALA A 352 2.56 3.58 15.29
N ARG A 353 2.34 2.34 14.85
CA ARG A 353 1.06 1.62 15.02
C ARG A 353 0.82 1.17 16.45
N ILE A 354 1.89 0.85 17.20
CA ILE A 354 1.79 0.48 18.62
C ILE A 354 1.41 1.71 19.44
N ILE A 355 2.02 2.87 19.16
CA ILE A 355 1.77 4.12 19.89
C ILE A 355 0.40 4.73 19.55
N HIS A 356 -0.06 4.66 18.30
CA HIS A 356 -1.32 5.30 17.87
C HIS A 356 -2.57 4.44 18.06
N ARG A 357 -2.48 3.29 18.75
CA ARG A 357 -3.63 2.40 18.91
C ARG A 357 -4.69 2.91 19.89
N GLU A 358 -4.47 4.09 20.47
CA GLU A 358 -5.44 4.83 21.28
C GLU A 358 -5.62 6.23 20.70
N ARG A 359 -6.56 6.37 19.76
CA ARG A 359 -7.40 7.56 19.58
C ARG A 359 -8.75 7.15 19.03
#